data_AF-U7PPX6-F1
#
_entry.id   AF-U7PPX6-F1
#
_cell.length_a   1.000
_cell.length_b   1.000
_cell.length_c   1.000
_cell.angle_alpha   90.00
_cell.angle_beta   90.00
_cell.angle_gamma   90.00
#
_symmetry.space_group_name_H-M   'P 1'
#
loop_
_entity.id
_entity.type
_entity.pdbx_description
1 polymer ?
#
loop_
_entity_poly.entity_id
_entity_poly.type
_entity_poly.pdbx_seq_one_letter_code
_entity_poly.pdbx_strand_id
1 'polypeptide(L)'
;MSAAAFEQATQDILKLTKPVEDTVQLQIYALYKIARNEDISKSKPGMFDIKAKYKKNAWQASLDRGVTPEQAQKEYTETIEKLKVTHGYDPNKVPEKVRA
;
A
#
# COMPACT_ATOMS: atom_id res chain seq x y z
N MET A 1 14.08 -7.86 5.90
CA MET A 1 12.69 -7.99 6.36
C MET A 1 12.19 -9.36 5.93
N SER A 2 11.44 -10.07 6.76
CA SER A 2 10.87 -11.37 6.38
C SER A 2 9.54 -11.16 5.64
N ALA A 3 9.22 -12.08 4.72
CA ALA A 3 7.91 -12.09 4.05
C ALA A 3 6.75 -12.07 5.06
N ALA A 4 6.93 -12.73 6.22
CA ALA A 4 5.95 -12.73 7.31
C ALA A 4 5.66 -11.32 7.89
N ALA A 5 6.68 -10.48 8.04
CA ALA A 5 6.48 -9.11 8.54
C ALA A 5 5.73 -8.24 7.54
N PHE A 6 5.99 -8.42 6.24
CA PHE A 6 5.23 -7.75 5.19
C PHE A 6 3.77 -8.22 5.17
N GLU A 7 3.53 -9.53 5.20
CA GLU A 7 2.17 -10.08 5.24
C GLU A 7 1.38 -9.59 6.45
N GLN A 8 1.97 -9.58 7.65
CA GLN A 8 1.34 -9.01 8.83
C GLN A 8 1.02 -7.52 8.65
N ALA A 9 1.94 -6.73 8.09
CA ALA A 9 1.69 -5.33 7.80
C ALA A 9 0.50 -5.12 6.83
N THR A 10 0.33 -6.02 5.85
CA THR A 10 -0.83 -5.96 4.92
C THR A 10 -2.17 -6.24 5.59
N GLN A 11 -2.16 -6.96 6.72
CA GLN A 11 -3.34 -7.14 7.57
C GLN A 11 -3.53 -5.95 8.52
N ASP A 12 -2.43 -5.44 9.08
CA ASP A 12 -2.46 -4.36 10.07
C ASP A 12 -2.97 -3.03 9.51
N ILE A 13 -2.70 -2.72 8.24
CA ILE A 13 -3.23 -1.52 7.58
C ILE A 13 -4.77 -1.46 7.63
N LEU A 14 -5.45 -2.60 7.56
CA LEU A 14 -6.92 -2.67 7.61
C LEU A 14 -7.47 -2.42 9.02
N LYS A 15 -6.60 -2.54 10.02
CA LYS A 15 -6.90 -2.44 11.45
C LYS A 15 -6.60 -1.06 12.03
N LEU A 16 -6.17 -0.11 11.20
CA LEU A 16 -6.04 1.29 11.61
C LEU A 16 -7.40 1.89 11.95
N THR A 17 -7.52 2.67 13.02
CA THR A 17 -8.82 3.19 13.47
C THR A 17 -9.16 4.56 12.88
N LYS A 18 -8.16 5.28 12.35
CA LYS A 18 -8.35 6.58 11.67
C LYS A 18 -8.06 6.49 10.16
N PRO A 19 -8.72 7.32 9.34
CA PRO A 19 -8.45 7.39 7.91
C PRO A 19 -7.03 7.90 7.63
N VAL A 20 -6.41 7.36 6.59
CA VAL A 20 -5.05 7.72 6.13
C VAL A 20 -5.15 8.67 4.95
N GLU A 21 -4.29 9.68 4.88
CA GLU A 21 -4.21 10.64 3.78
C GLU A 21 -4.02 9.97 2.41
N ASP A 22 -4.67 10.51 1.36
CA ASP A 22 -4.64 9.95 0.00
C ASP A 22 -3.22 9.76 -0.55
N THR A 23 -2.29 10.67 -0.24
CA THR A 23 -0.89 10.59 -0.65
C THR A 23 -0.19 9.38 -0.05
N VAL A 24 -0.44 9.10 1.23
CA VAL A 24 0.08 7.93 1.93
C VAL A 24 -0.59 6.66 1.42
N GLN A 25 -1.90 6.69 1.14
CA GLN A 25 -2.61 5.56 0.53
C GLN A 25 -2.01 5.18 -0.84
N LEU A 26 -1.69 6.18 -1.67
CA LEU A 26 -1.04 5.95 -2.97
C LEU A 26 0.37 5.38 -2.80
N GLN A 27 1.13 5.86 -1.82
CA GLN A 27 2.47 5.33 -1.51
C GLN A 27 2.41 3.87 -1.06
N ILE A 28 1.59 3.53 -0.06
CA ILE A 28 1.49 2.15 0.42
C ILE A 28 0.92 1.22 -0.66
N TYR A 29 0.03 1.71 -1.53
CA TYR A 29 -0.43 0.95 -2.70
C TYR A 29 0.73 0.62 -3.65
N ALA A 30 1.54 1.61 -4.01
CA ALA A 30 2.69 1.42 -4.89
C ALA A 30 3.68 0.40 -4.30
N LEU A 31 4.03 0.58 -3.03
CA LEU A 31 4.93 -0.31 -2.30
C LEU A 31 4.37 -1.73 -2.23
N TYR A 32 3.09 -1.90 -1.93
CA TYR A 32 2.43 -3.22 -1.90
C TYR A 32 2.54 -3.94 -3.26
N LYS A 33 2.30 -3.23 -4.36
CA LYS A 33 2.36 -3.80 -5.70
C LYS A 33 3.78 -4.22 -6.11
N ILE A 34 4.78 -3.39 -5.80
CA ILE A 34 6.20 -3.70 -6.06
C ILE A 34 6.69 -4.84 -5.16
N ALA A 35 6.34 -4.82 -3.88
CA ALA A 35 6.69 -5.85 -2.90
C ALA A 35 6.23 -7.25 -3.31
N ARG A 36 5.10 -7.33 -4.03
CA ARG A 36 4.54 -8.58 -4.59
C ARG A 36 5.01 -8.90 -6.00
N ASN A 37 5.91 -8.09 -6.55
CA ASN A 37 6.40 -8.19 -7.92
C ASN A 37 5.26 -8.29 -8.94
N GLU A 38 4.19 -7.51 -8.73
CA GLU A 38 3.08 -7.46 -9.66
C GLU A 38 3.50 -6.79 -10.98
N ASP A 39 2.85 -7.15 -12.07
CA ASP A 39 3.14 -6.59 -13.39
C ASP A 39 2.30 -5.32 -13.63
N ILE A 40 2.97 -4.16 -13.62
CA ILE A 40 2.31 -2.85 -13.82
C ILE A 40 1.65 -2.72 -15.20
N SER A 41 2.09 -3.45 -16.22
CA SER A 41 1.53 -3.39 -17.56
C SER A 41 0.08 -3.90 -17.61
N LYS A 42 -0.31 -4.73 -16.63
CA LYS A 42 -1.68 -5.22 -16.45
C LYS A 42 -2.61 -4.16 -15.87
N SER A 43 -2.07 -3.11 -15.25
CA SER A 43 -2.83 -1.95 -14.81
C SER A 43 -3.19 -1.08 -16.01
N LYS A 44 -4.42 -1.20 -16.51
CA LYS A 44 -4.96 -0.43 -17.64
C LYS A 44 -6.21 0.35 -17.19
N PRO A 45 -6.03 1.43 -16.40
CA PRO A 45 -7.15 2.22 -15.92
C PRO A 45 -7.93 2.84 -17.08
N GLY A 46 -9.27 2.80 -17.00
CA GLY A 46 -10.15 3.38 -18.00
C GLY A 46 -10.01 4.91 -18.11
N MET A 47 -10.52 5.49 -19.20
CA MET A 47 -10.43 6.93 -19.47
C MET A 47 -10.93 7.80 -18.30
N PHE A 48 -12.02 7.38 -17.65
CA PHE A 48 -12.69 8.12 -16.57
C PHE A 48 -12.34 7.59 -15.16
N ASP A 49 -11.52 6.56 -15.03
CA ASP A 49 -11.09 6.03 -13.73
C ASP A 49 -9.87 6.79 -13.20
N ILE A 50 -10.13 7.99 -12.69
CA ILE A 50 -9.10 8.90 -12.19
C ILE A 50 -8.34 8.28 -11.00
N LYS A 51 -9.03 7.55 -10.12
CA LYS A 51 -8.41 6.93 -8.94
C LYS A 51 -7.44 5.83 -9.35
N ALA A 52 -7.82 4.95 -10.28
CA ALA A 52 -6.91 3.92 -10.77
C ALA A 52 -5.73 4.50 -11.54
N LYS A 53 -5.90 5.62 -12.26
CA LYS A 53 -4.78 6.35 -12.88
C LYS A 53 -3.78 6.84 -11.84
N TYR A 54 -4.23 7.48 -10.77
CA TYR A 54 -3.32 7.93 -9.71
C TYR A 54 -2.58 6.77 -9.04
N LYS A 55 -3.28 5.67 -8.75
CA LYS A 55 -2.68 4.44 -8.23
C LYS A 55 -1.59 3.90 -9.16
N LYS A 56 -1.87 3.81 -10.47
CA LYS A 56 -0.89 3.37 -11.47
C LYS A 56 0.31 4.32 -11.54
N ASN A 57 0.06 5.63 -11.53
CA ASN A 57 1.12 6.63 -11.61
C ASN A 57 2.04 6.58 -10.38
N ALA A 58 1.48 6.44 -9.17
CA ALA A 58 2.27 6.28 -7.94
C ALA A 58 3.12 5.00 -7.96
N TRP A 59 2.56 3.91 -8.49
CA TRP A 59 3.28 2.67 -8.68
C TRP A 59 4.43 2.84 -9.69
N GLN A 60 4.15 3.38 -10.87
CA GLN A 60 5.17 3.64 -11.90
C GLN A 60 6.28 4.55 -11.37
N ALA A 61 5.94 5.65 -10.71
CA ALA A 61 6.92 6.56 -10.13
C ALA A 61 7.84 5.89 -9.11
N SER A 62 7.36 4.87 -8.39
CA SER A 62 8.20 4.11 -7.45
C SER A 62 9.11 3.11 -8.18
N LEU A 63 8.64 2.49 -9.27
CA LEU A 63 9.49 1.68 -10.14
C LEU A 63 10.58 2.51 -10.83
N ASP A 64 10.25 3.70 -11.30
CA ASP A 64 11.19 4.61 -11.98
C ASP A 64 12.31 5.09 -11.04
N ARG A 65 12.04 5.18 -9.73
CA ARG A 65 13.07 5.43 -8.70
C ARG A 65 13.96 4.22 -8.41
N GLY A 66 13.68 3.06 -9.00
CA GLY A 66 14.45 1.83 -8.79
C GLY A 66 14.09 1.08 -7.50
N VAL A 67 12.88 1.27 -6.95
CA VAL A 67 12.45 0.52 -5.76
C VAL A 67 12.34 -0.97 -6.09
N THR A 68 13.13 -1.79 -5.40
CA THR A 68 13.10 -3.26 -5.53
C THR A 68 11.98 -3.88 -4.69
N PRO A 69 11.55 -5.13 -4.97
CA PRO A 69 10.56 -5.81 -4.13
C PRO A 69 10.97 -5.89 -2.64
N GLU A 70 12.24 -6.14 -2.35
CA GLU A 70 12.77 -6.21 -0.98
C GLU A 70 12.71 -4.84 -0.28
N GLN A 71 13.10 -3.78 -1.00
CA GLN A 71 13.02 -2.42 -0.49
C GLN A 71 11.56 -2.01 -0.27
N ALA A 72 10.67 -2.37 -1.18
CA ALA A 72 9.25 -2.09 -1.07
C ALA A 72 8.61 -2.78 0.14
N GLN A 73 8.95 -4.04 0.40
CA GLN A 73 8.50 -4.76 1.60
C GLN A 73 8.94 -4.03 2.87
N LYS A 74 10.20 -3.59 2.92
CA LYS A 74 10.75 -2.86 4.06
C LYS A 74 10.06 -1.53 4.30
N GLU A 75 9.99 -0.68 3.26
CA GLU A 75 9.33 0.62 3.37
C GLU A 75 7.85 0.49 3.70
N TYR A 76 7.16 -0.53 3.15
CA TYR A 76 5.77 -0.79 3.45
C TYR A 76 5.59 -1.09 4.94
N THR A 77 6.32 -2.07 5.48
CA THR A 77 6.23 -2.45 6.89
C THR A 77 6.57 -1.28 7.81
N GLU A 78 7.64 -0.52 7.53
CA GLU A 78 8.00 0.67 8.31
C GLU A 78 6.90 1.75 8.28
N THR A 79 6.25 1.93 7.13
CA THR A 79 5.14 2.88 7.00
C THR A 79 3.94 2.43 7.82
N ILE A 80 3.57 1.14 7.76
CA ILE A 80 2.45 0.60 8.55
C ILE A 80 2.71 0.71 10.05
N GLU A 81 3.91 0.41 10.53
CA GLU A 81 4.26 0.56 11.95
C GLU A 81 4.13 2.02 12.42
N LYS A 82 4.55 2.99 11.60
CA LYS A 82 4.33 4.42 11.90
C LYS A 82 2.85 4.79 11.90
N LEU A 83 2.07 4.22 10.98
CA LEU A 83 0.64 4.47 10.89
C LEU A 83 -0.11 3.90 12.10
N LYS A 84 0.27 2.74 12.63
CA LYS A 84 -0.33 2.16 13.85
C LYS A 84 -0.24 3.12 15.04
N VAL A 85 0.87 3.84 15.18
CA VAL A 85 1.07 4.84 16.24
C VAL A 85 0.24 6.11 16.00
N THR A 86 0.22 6.61 14.77
CA THR A 86 -0.40 7.92 14.44
C THR A 86 -1.91 7.84 14.19
N HIS A 87 -2.38 6.74 13.64
CA HIS A 87 -3.77 6.52 13.22
C HIS A 87 -4.54 5.61 14.16
N GLY A 88 -3.89 5.14 15.24
CA GLY A 88 -4.43 4.13 16.13
C GLY A 88 -4.49 2.75 15.47
N TYR A 89 -4.47 1.71 16.29
CA TYR A 89 -4.49 0.33 15.84
C TYR A 89 -5.37 -0.48 16.78
N ASP A 90 -6.32 -1.21 16.21
CA ASP A 90 -7.14 -2.16 16.96
C ASP A 90 -7.04 -3.55 16.29
N PRO A 91 -6.34 -4.53 16.92
CA PRO A 91 -6.17 -5.86 16.35
C PRO A 91 -7.49 -6.60 16.11
N ASN A 92 -8.59 -6.18 16.74
CA ASN A 92 -9.93 -6.77 16.62
C ASN A 92 -10.85 -5.99 15.67
N LYS A 93 -10.38 -4.88 15.09
CA LYS A 93 -11.16 -4.11 14.12
C LYS A 93 -11.52 -5.00 12.93
N VAL A 94 -12.81 -5.08 12.63
CA VAL A 94 -13.30 -5.71 11.41
C VAL A 94 -13.01 -4.75 10.25
N PRO A 95 -12.23 -5.15 9.22
CA PRO A 95 -11.99 -4.32 8.06
C PRO A 95 -13.31 -3.93 7.42
N GLU A 96 -13.58 -2.64 7.29
CA GLU A 96 -14.66 -2.19 6.43
C GLU A 96 -14.36 -2.66 5.00
N LYS A 97 -15.35 -3.26 4.34
CA LYS A 97 -15.22 -3.63 2.92
C LYS A 97 -14.90 -2.35 2.15
N VAL A 98 -13.66 -2.20 1.71
CA VAL A 98 -13.28 -1.18 0.73
C VAL A 98 -14.13 -1.45 -0.51
N ARG A 99 -15.21 -0.68 -0.70
CA ARG A 99 -15.98 -0.72 -1.94
C ARG A 99 -15.06 -0.21 -3.03
N ALA A 100 -14.67 -1.12 -3.92
CA ALA A 100 -13.88 -0.85 -5.11
C ALA A 100 -14.65 0.06 -6.07
#